data_AF-A0A3D2NCF9-F1
#
_entry.id   AF-A0A3D2NCF9-F1
#
_cell.length_a   1.000
_cell.length_b   1.000
_cell.length_c   1.000
_cell.angle_alpha   90.00
_cell.angle_beta   90.00
_cell.angle_gamma   90.00
#
_symmetry.space_group_name_H-M   'P 1'
#
loop_
_entity.id
_entity.type
_entity.pdbx_description
1 polymer ?
#
loop_
_entity_poly.entity_id
_entity_poly.type
_entity_poly.pdbx_seq_one_letter_code
_entity_poly.pdbx_strand_id
1 'polypeptide(L)' 'MSEDESRAEDESSNGIAIGLAIGIPLGGVAGLLLFDNFGLGVALGVTFGILFGVTLGSGRKKS' A
#
# COMPACT_ATOMS: atom_id res chain seq x y z
N MET A 1 -17.16 -14.46 1.38
CA MET A 1 -15.80 -14.44 0.80
C MET A 1 -15.64 -13.21 -0.05
N SER A 2 -15.40 -12.10 0.64
CA SER A 2 -14.25 -11.21 0.39
C SER A 2 -14.15 -10.33 1.63
N GLU A 3 -13.58 -10.93 2.67
CA GLU A 3 -13.33 -10.33 4.00
C GLU A 3 -11.93 -9.64 4.05
N ASP A 4 -11.46 -9.09 2.93
CA ASP A 4 -10.11 -8.51 2.79
C ASP A 4 -9.92 -7.11 3.42
N GLU A 5 -11.00 -6.43 3.83
CA GLU A 5 -10.89 -5.13 4.54
C GLU A 5 -10.63 -5.31 6.05
N SER A 6 -9.58 -6.06 6.37
CA SER A 6 -9.05 -6.20 7.73
C SER A 6 -8.50 -4.86 8.23
N ARG A 7 -9.33 -4.15 9.01
CA ARG A 7 -9.10 -3.92 10.46
C ARG A 7 -7.65 -4.10 10.96
N ALA A 8 -6.70 -3.31 10.50
CA ALA A 8 -5.55 -2.93 11.32
C ALA A 8 -5.79 -1.44 11.55
N GLU A 9 -6.38 -0.92 12.62
CA GLU A 9 -5.97 -0.86 14.04
C GLU A 9 -4.76 0.08 14.25
N ASP A 10 -5.09 1.36 14.12
CA ASP A 10 -4.67 2.52 14.91
C ASP A 10 -3.16 2.89 14.98
N GLU A 11 -2.84 4.15 14.69
CA GLU A 11 -1.50 4.77 14.64
C GLU A 11 -0.50 4.23 13.58
N SER A 12 -0.03 2.98 13.68
CA SER A 12 0.90 2.38 12.68
C SER A 12 0.16 1.89 11.44
N SER A 13 -1.11 1.54 11.64
CA SER A 13 -2.09 1.26 10.60
C SER A 13 -2.22 2.41 9.59
N ASN A 14 -2.23 3.65 10.08
CA ASN A 14 -2.59 4.79 9.24
C ASN A 14 -1.55 5.01 8.13
N GLY A 15 -0.26 4.80 8.44
CA GLY A 15 0.80 4.82 7.43
C GLY A 15 0.64 3.74 6.38
N ILE A 16 0.37 2.49 6.79
CA ILE A 16 0.16 1.36 5.89
C ILE A 16 -1.10 1.56 5.05
N ALA A 17 -2.19 2.05 5.63
CA ALA A 17 -3.45 2.34 4.95
C ALA A 17 -3.27 3.43 3.88
N ILE A 18 -2.58 4.53 4.20
CA ILE A 18 -2.23 5.58 3.23
C ILE A 18 -1.32 5.00 2.13
N GLY A 19 -0.34 4.20 2.53
CA GLY A 19 0.59 3.53 1.61
C GLY A 19 -0.13 2.62 0.62
N LEU A 20 -1.11 1.83 1.07
CA LEU A 20 -1.95 0.98 0.22
C LEU A 20 -2.92 1.78 -0.64
N ALA A 21 -3.58 2.80 -0.07
CA ALA A 21 -4.52 3.66 -0.78
C ALA A 21 -3.86 4.38 -1.98
N ILE A 22 -2.58 4.72 -1.86
CA ILE A 22 -1.80 5.30 -2.95
C ILE A 22 -1.17 4.19 -3.80
N GLY A 23 -0.58 3.17 -3.17
CA GLY A 23 0.20 2.12 -3.81
C GLY A 23 -0.59 1.25 -4.78
N ILE A 24 -1.81 0.85 -4.42
CA ILE A 24 -2.66 0.01 -5.29
C ILE A 24 -3.00 0.70 -6.62
N PRO A 25 -3.58 1.92 -6.65
CA PRO A 25 -3.90 2.59 -7.92
C PRO A 25 -2.64 2.97 -8.70
N LEU A 26 -1.58 3.46 -8.03
CA LEU A 26 -0.32 3.80 -8.73
C LEU A 26 0.32 2.55 -9.35
N GLY A 27 0.39 1.47 -8.57
CA GLY A 27 0.93 0.19 -8.99
C GLY A 27 0.12 -0.42 -10.11
N GLY A 28 -1.21 -0.44 -10.01
CA GLY A 28 -2.10 -0.94 -11.04
C GLY A 28 -1.93 -0.21 -12.39
N VAL A 29 -1.87 1.13 -12.35
CA VAL A 29 -1.60 1.94 -13.55
C VAL A 29 -0.20 1.68 -14.10
N ALA A 30 0.83 1.62 -13.23
CA ALA A 30 2.19 1.33 -13.65
C ALA A 30 2.33 -0.09 -14.24
N GLY A 31 1.62 -1.08 -13.68
CA GLY A 31 1.62 -2.45 -14.18
C GLY A 31 0.96 -2.58 -15.53
N LEU A 32 -0.15 -1.87 -15.75
CA LEU A 32 -0.76 -1.78 -17.07
C LEU A 32 0.15 -1.07 -18.08
N LEU A 33 0.80 0.04 -17.70
CA LEU A 33 1.63 0.81 -18.63
C LEU A 33 2.98 0.15 -18.95
N LEU A 34 3.59 -0.55 -18.00
CA LEU A 34 4.95 -1.11 -18.14
C LEU A 34 4.96 -2.59 -18.50
N PHE A 35 3.97 -3.35 -18.02
CA PHE A 35 3.95 -4.81 -18.12
C PHE A 35 2.68 -5.34 -18.79
N ASP A 36 1.76 -4.46 -19.23
CA ASP A 36 0.40 -4.81 -19.69
C ASP A 36 -0.32 -5.76 -18.72
N ASN A 37 0.03 -5.69 -17.43
CA ASN A 37 -0.42 -6.64 -16.43
C ASN A 37 -0.79 -5.91 -15.13
N PHE A 38 -2.10 -5.74 -14.95
CA PHE A 38 -2.66 -5.11 -13.76
C PHE A 38 -2.28 -5.85 -12.47
N GLY A 39 -2.23 -7.19 -12.50
CA GLY A 39 -1.90 -8.02 -11.34
C GLY A 39 -0.47 -7.78 -10.85
N LEU A 40 0.51 -7.75 -11.75
CA LEU A 40 1.89 -7.41 -11.41
C LEU A 40 2.00 -5.98 -10.88
N GLY A 41 1.25 -5.06 -11.48
CA GLY A 41 1.16 -3.68 -11.02
C GLY A 41 0.68 -3.55 -9.58
N VAL A 42 -0.46 -4.16 -9.27
CA VAL A 42 -1.03 -4.15 -7.91
C VAL A 42 -0.10 -4.84 -6.92
N ALA A 43 0.52 -5.97 -7.27
CA ALA A 43 1.48 -6.65 -6.38
C ALA A 43 2.68 -5.76 -6.01
N LEU A 44 3.25 -5.06 -7.00
CA LEU A 44 4.31 -4.08 -6.76
C LEU A 44 3.79 -2.87 -5.95
N GLY A 45 2.61 -2.36 -6.31
CA GLY A 45 1.96 -1.25 -5.62
C GLY A 45 1.70 -1.52 -4.14
N VAL A 46 1.23 -2.72 -3.81
CA VAL A 46 1.04 -3.18 -2.43
C VAL A 46 2.38 -3.30 -1.70
N THR A 47 3.38 -3.92 -2.32
CA THR A 47 4.71 -4.10 -1.72
C THR A 47 5.36 -2.76 -1.37
N PHE A 48 5.39 -1.82 -2.33
CA PHE A 48 5.92 -0.48 -2.11
C PHE A 48 5.02 0.35 -1.19
N GLY A 49 3.70 0.24 -1.32
CA GLY A 49 2.73 0.93 -0.48
C GLY A 49 2.91 0.56 1.00
N ILE A 50 3.05 -0.72 1.32
CA ILE A 50 3.34 -1.18 2.69
C ILE A 50 4.71 -0.69 3.14
N LEU A 51 5.76 -0.81 2.31
CA LEU A 51 7.11 -0.37 2.66
C LEU A 51 7.17 1.13 3.01
N PHE A 52 6.57 1.97 2.18
CA PHE A 52 6.44 3.41 2.44
C PHE A 52 5.55 3.67 3.65
N GLY A 53 4.43 2.96 3.76
CA GLY A 53 3.48 3.13 4.86
C GLY A 53 4.06 2.79 6.23
N VAL A 54 4.85 1.71 6.32
CA VAL A 54 5.60 1.34 7.53
C VAL A 54 6.67 2.39 7.82
N THR A 55 7.42 2.84 6.81
CA THR A 55 8.49 3.85 6.99
C THR A 55 7.94 5.20 7.45
N LEU A 56 6.86 5.69 6.83
CA LEU A 56 6.21 6.95 7.20
C LEU A 56 5.44 6.84 8.52
N GLY A 57 4.80 5.70 8.79
CA GLY A 57 4.10 5.44 10.06
C GLY A 57 5.06 5.36 11.25
N SER A 58 6.25 4.77 11.03
CA SER A 58 7.28 4.66 12.07
C SER A 58 7.97 6.00 12.39
N GLY A 59 7.99 6.94 11.43
CA GLY A 59 8.57 8.28 11.63
C GLY A 59 7.84 9.16 12.64
N ARG A 60 6.61 8.80 13.05
CA ARG A 60 5.81 9.57 14.03
C ARG A 60 6.05 9.16 15.48
N LYS A 61 6.92 8.17 15.75
CA LYS A 61 7.30 7.80 17.13
C LYS A 61 8.35 8.77 17.69
N LYS A 62 7.85 9.92 18.13
CA LYS A 62 8.32 10.75 19.26
C LYS A 62 9.73 11.35 19.18
N SER A 63 9.79 12.67 18.99
CA SER A 63 10.58 13.55 19.87
C SER A 63 9.69 14.66 20.39
#